data_AF-A0A2H6MVE2-F1
#
_entry.id   AF-A0A2H6MVE2-F1
#
_cell.length_a   1.000
_cell.length_b   1.000
_cell.length_c   1.000
_cell.angle_alpha   90.00
_cell.angle_beta   90.00
_cell.angle_gamma   90.00
#
_symmetry.space_group_name_H-M   'P 1'
#
loop_
_entity.id
_entity.type
_entity.pdbx_description
1 polymer ?
#
loop_
_entity_poly.entity_id
_entity_poly.type
_entity_poly.pdbx_seq_one_letter_code
_entity_poly.pdbx_strand_id
1 'polypeptide(L)'
;MQLAEKAQTDGNIFESMKYYLLSAEPEKALPIGIQYVKEQISSSDWTLDAVYPFLDLLSYIRTEKLLLHKCSEFRNELLILCGYIGALLAIRRQYTSIVPALYEYTSQLLKRRDVCVPLKIKQLSEELDAWRVCSQSLNKSSDELLQIPPSELQQQIYATMLSRIKEEHLQITIGTNYVSGSNLPGHSDVHISCLTGLRIQGPVFFLEDGKSTISLNDALMWAKVNPFSPLGTGIQLNPF
;
A
#
# COMPACT_ATOMS: atom_id res chain seq x y z
N MET A 1 -27.83 -12.75 0.22
CA MET A 1 -27.07 -13.59 -0.74
C MET A 1 -27.61 -13.47 -2.16
N GLN A 2 -28.91 -13.67 -2.40
CA GLN A 2 -29.50 -13.57 -3.75
C GLN A 2 -29.13 -12.29 -4.54
N LEU A 3 -29.04 -11.12 -3.88
CA LEU A 3 -28.61 -9.87 -4.54
C LEU A 3 -27.13 -9.88 -4.96
N ALA A 4 -26.25 -10.46 -4.12
CA ALA A 4 -24.83 -10.54 -4.39
C ALA A 4 -24.53 -11.49 -5.56
N GLU A 5 -25.18 -12.66 -5.55
CA GLU A 5 -25.09 -13.66 -6.61
C GLU A 5 -25.66 -13.14 -7.92
N LYS A 6 -26.81 -12.45 -7.88
CA LYS A 6 -27.38 -11.81 -9.06
C LYS A 6 -26.48 -10.72 -9.64
N ALA A 7 -25.94 -9.84 -8.80
CA ALA A 7 -25.01 -8.81 -9.27
C ALA A 7 -23.75 -9.44 -9.92
N GLN A 8 -23.29 -10.58 -9.39
CA GLN A 8 -22.18 -11.33 -9.99
C GLN A 8 -22.54 -11.93 -11.35
N THR A 9 -23.73 -12.53 -11.50
CA THR A 9 -24.20 -13.06 -12.80
C THR A 9 -24.40 -11.96 -13.83
N ASP A 10 -24.77 -10.76 -13.39
CA ASP A 10 -24.94 -9.58 -14.23
C ASP A 10 -23.60 -8.89 -14.56
N GLY A 11 -22.46 -9.44 -14.12
CA GLY A 11 -21.12 -8.91 -14.36
C GLY A 11 -20.76 -7.69 -13.50
N ASN A 12 -21.61 -7.29 -12.55
CA ASN A 12 -21.36 -6.17 -11.66
C ASN A 12 -20.62 -6.60 -10.38
N ILE A 13 -19.32 -6.81 -10.54
CA ILE A 13 -18.41 -7.30 -9.49
C ILE A 13 -18.39 -6.35 -8.29
N PHE A 14 -18.34 -5.04 -8.52
CA PHE A 14 -18.24 -4.05 -7.45
C PHE A 14 -19.50 -4.05 -6.56
N GLU A 15 -20.69 -4.08 -7.14
CA GLU A 15 -21.94 -4.18 -6.37
C GLU A 15 -22.08 -5.54 -5.67
N SER A 16 -21.67 -6.63 -6.33
CA SER A 16 -21.66 -7.96 -5.70
C SER A 16 -20.84 -7.96 -4.40
N MET A 17 -19.64 -7.37 -4.44
CA MET A 17 -18.79 -7.23 -3.25
C MET A 17 -19.46 -6.42 -2.14
N LYS A 18 -20.10 -5.28 -2.46
CA LYS A 18 -20.84 -4.48 -1.47
C LYS A 18 -21.92 -5.32 -0.79
N TYR A 19 -22.69 -6.09 -1.56
CA TYR A 19 -23.73 -6.95 -1.00
C TYR A 19 -23.17 -8.06 -0.11
N TYR A 20 -22.02 -8.64 -0.46
CA TYR A 20 -21.35 -9.61 0.41
C TYR A 20 -20.86 -8.99 1.72
N LEU A 21 -20.28 -7.78 1.68
CA LEU A 21 -19.82 -7.08 2.89
C LEU A 21 -20.94 -6.79 3.89
N LEU A 22 -22.15 -6.53 3.38
CA LEU A 22 -23.35 -6.30 4.19
C LEU A 22 -24.01 -7.59 4.68
N SER A 23 -23.51 -8.76 4.25
CA SER A 23 -24.07 -10.06 4.62
C SER A 23 -23.42 -10.63 5.89
N ALA A 24 -23.92 -11.79 6.34
CA ALA A 24 -23.32 -12.53 7.46
C ALA A 24 -21.96 -13.16 7.13
N GLU A 25 -21.61 -13.25 5.84
CA GLU A 25 -20.42 -13.91 5.30
C GLU A 25 -19.62 -12.96 4.39
N PRO A 26 -19.07 -11.85 4.94
CA PRO A 26 -18.32 -10.87 4.16
C PRO A 26 -17.05 -11.45 3.50
N GLU A 27 -16.50 -12.54 4.04
CA GLU A 27 -15.35 -13.23 3.48
C GLU A 27 -15.59 -13.78 2.06
N LYS A 28 -16.85 -13.97 1.64
CA LYS A 28 -17.19 -14.41 0.28
C LYS A 28 -16.83 -13.36 -0.78
N ALA A 29 -16.65 -12.10 -0.39
CA ALA A 29 -16.17 -11.06 -1.29
C ALA A 29 -14.68 -11.23 -1.67
N LEU A 30 -13.86 -11.87 -0.82
CA LEU A 30 -12.42 -12.02 -1.01
C LEU A 30 -12.06 -12.68 -2.35
N PRO A 31 -12.51 -13.92 -2.65
CA PRO A 31 -12.12 -14.57 -3.91
C PRO A 31 -12.57 -13.78 -5.14
N ILE A 32 -13.73 -13.14 -5.08
CA ILE A 32 -14.29 -12.37 -6.19
C ILE A 32 -13.46 -11.12 -6.46
N GLY A 33 -13.22 -10.31 -5.41
CA GLY A 33 -12.48 -9.06 -5.55
C GLY A 33 -11.01 -9.27 -5.85
N ILE A 34 -10.36 -10.23 -5.19
CA ILE A 34 -8.95 -10.54 -5.40
C ILE A 34 -8.71 -11.05 -6.82
N GLN A 35 -9.57 -11.95 -7.32
CA GLN A 35 -9.46 -12.47 -8.68
C GLN A 35 -9.58 -11.34 -9.71
N TYR A 36 -10.58 -10.47 -9.56
CA TYR A 36 -10.74 -9.31 -10.44
C TYR A 36 -9.49 -8.41 -10.44
N VAL A 37 -8.95 -8.09 -9.25
CA VAL A 37 -7.74 -7.27 -9.13
C VAL A 37 -6.53 -7.93 -9.79
N LYS A 38 -6.36 -9.25 -9.62
CA LYS A 38 -5.27 -10.00 -10.26
C LYS A 38 -5.38 -9.96 -11.79
N GLU A 39 -6.59 -10.10 -12.33
CA GLU A 39 -6.84 -10.00 -13.77
C GLU A 39 -6.51 -8.60 -14.29
N GLN A 40 -6.92 -7.54 -13.58
CA GLN A 40 -6.59 -6.16 -13.95
C GLN A 40 -5.07 -5.93 -13.94
N ILE A 41 -4.36 -6.29 -12.85
CA ILE A 41 -2.90 -6.07 -12.75
C ILE A 41 -2.13 -6.87 -13.80
N SER A 42 -2.67 -8.01 -14.25
CA SER A 42 -2.08 -8.82 -15.32
C SER A 42 -2.24 -8.20 -16.71
N SER A 43 -3.15 -7.23 -16.88
CA SER A 43 -3.26 -6.45 -18.12
C SER A 43 -2.08 -5.50 -18.29
N SER A 44 -1.80 -5.05 -19.51
CA SER A 44 -0.70 -4.10 -19.76
C SER A 44 -1.06 -2.64 -19.47
N ASP A 45 -2.35 -2.31 -19.52
CA ASP A 45 -2.90 -0.94 -19.55
C ASP A 45 -3.74 -0.60 -18.30
N TRP A 46 -3.66 -1.39 -17.25
CA TRP A 46 -4.40 -1.13 -16.02
C TRP A 46 -3.93 0.17 -15.35
N THR A 47 -4.83 0.74 -14.54
CA THR A 47 -4.57 2.01 -13.86
C THR A 47 -4.97 1.89 -12.39
N LEU A 48 -4.32 2.68 -11.54
CA LEU A 48 -4.52 2.63 -10.10
C LEU A 48 -5.99 2.87 -9.72
N ASP A 49 -6.69 3.74 -10.45
CA ASP A 49 -8.11 4.05 -10.23
C ASP A 49 -9.06 2.90 -10.57
N ALA A 50 -8.63 1.98 -11.45
CA ALA A 50 -9.43 0.79 -11.78
C ALA A 50 -9.36 -0.28 -10.69
N VAL A 51 -8.26 -0.32 -9.93
CA VAL A 51 -7.97 -1.40 -8.97
C VAL A 51 -8.22 -0.97 -7.53
N TYR A 52 -7.80 0.25 -7.17
CA TYR A 52 -7.86 0.76 -5.80
C TYR A 52 -9.26 0.66 -5.16
N PRO A 53 -10.37 1.03 -5.85
CA PRO A 53 -11.71 0.94 -5.23
C PRO A 53 -12.09 -0.47 -4.77
N PHE A 54 -11.63 -1.51 -5.48
CA PHE A 54 -11.93 -2.91 -5.13
C PHE A 54 -11.15 -3.35 -3.89
N LEU A 55 -9.87 -2.96 -3.81
CA LEU A 55 -9.04 -3.25 -2.63
C LEU A 55 -9.49 -2.45 -1.40
N ASP A 56 -9.88 -1.19 -1.58
CA ASP A 56 -10.49 -0.36 -0.54
C ASP A 56 -11.75 -1.04 -0.01
N LEU A 57 -12.61 -1.53 -0.90
CA LEU A 57 -13.83 -2.24 -0.53
C LEU A 57 -13.53 -3.52 0.27
N LEU A 58 -12.56 -4.34 -0.17
CA LEU A 58 -12.14 -5.55 0.56
C LEU A 58 -11.55 -5.25 1.94
N SER A 59 -10.96 -4.07 2.12
CA SER A 59 -10.38 -3.69 3.40
C SER A 59 -11.44 -3.56 4.50
N TYR A 60 -12.70 -3.25 4.17
CA TYR A 60 -13.80 -3.15 5.14
C TYR A 60 -14.32 -4.50 5.66
N ILE A 61 -13.76 -5.63 5.21
CA ILE A 61 -14.06 -6.92 5.84
C ILE A 61 -13.58 -6.88 7.29
N ARG A 62 -14.50 -7.18 8.22
CA ARG A 62 -14.21 -7.18 9.65
C ARG A 62 -12.99 -8.02 9.96
N THR A 63 -12.07 -7.48 10.77
CA THR A 63 -10.81 -8.13 11.10
C THR A 63 -11.02 -9.55 11.67
N GLU A 64 -12.04 -9.76 12.51
CA GLU A 64 -12.36 -11.10 13.03
C GLU A 64 -12.68 -12.14 11.94
N LYS A 65 -13.27 -11.72 10.82
CA LYS A 65 -13.61 -12.58 9.68
C LYS A 65 -12.40 -12.80 8.78
N LEU A 66 -11.61 -11.76 8.54
CA LEU A 66 -10.38 -11.85 7.75
C LEU A 66 -9.30 -12.71 8.44
N LEU A 67 -9.28 -12.73 9.76
CA LEU A 67 -8.32 -13.52 10.54
C LEU A 67 -8.67 -15.01 10.64
N LEU A 68 -9.86 -15.43 10.18
CA LEU A 68 -10.23 -16.84 10.14
C LEU A 68 -9.23 -17.67 9.33
N HIS A 69 -8.92 -18.88 9.80
CA HIS A 69 -7.92 -19.76 9.17
C HIS A 69 -8.25 -20.06 7.70
N LYS A 70 -9.54 -20.23 7.37
CA LYS A 70 -10.03 -20.47 6.00
C LYS A 70 -9.75 -19.31 5.03
N CYS A 71 -9.45 -18.12 5.55
CA CYS A 71 -9.17 -16.92 4.76
C CYS A 71 -7.66 -16.63 4.66
N SER A 72 -6.79 -17.48 5.19
CA SER A 72 -5.34 -17.20 5.30
C SER A 72 -4.69 -16.89 3.95
N GLU A 73 -4.97 -17.68 2.92
CA GLU A 73 -4.48 -17.49 1.55
C GLU A 73 -4.95 -16.15 0.98
N PHE A 74 -6.27 -15.91 0.95
CA PHE A 74 -6.84 -14.66 0.44
C PHE A 74 -6.38 -13.43 1.24
N ARG A 75 -6.25 -13.55 2.55
CA ARG A 75 -5.68 -12.49 3.40
C ARG A 75 -4.25 -12.17 2.99
N ASN A 76 -3.45 -13.21 2.72
CA ASN A 76 -2.07 -13.02 2.30
C ASN A 76 -1.98 -12.32 0.93
N GLU A 77 -2.80 -12.73 -0.04
CA GLU A 77 -2.90 -12.07 -1.34
C GLU A 77 -3.37 -10.61 -1.20
N LEU A 78 -4.42 -10.37 -0.42
CA LEU A 78 -4.95 -9.03 -0.15
C LEU A 78 -3.88 -8.11 0.44
N LEU A 79 -3.13 -8.58 1.44
CA LEU A 79 -2.07 -7.80 2.07
C LEU A 79 -0.97 -7.39 1.09
N ILE A 80 -0.62 -8.27 0.16
CA ILE A 80 0.40 -8.02 -0.86
C ILE A 80 -0.13 -7.03 -1.90
N LEU A 81 -1.36 -7.22 -2.38
CA LEU A 81 -2.00 -6.32 -3.34
C LEU A 81 -2.18 -4.92 -2.75
N CYS A 82 -2.68 -4.80 -1.52
CA CYS A 82 -2.79 -3.52 -0.81
C CYS A 82 -1.42 -2.88 -0.56
N GLY A 83 -0.38 -3.67 -0.24
CA GLY A 83 0.98 -3.15 -0.07
C GLY A 83 1.52 -2.50 -1.36
N TYR A 84 1.39 -3.20 -2.48
CA TYR A 84 1.85 -2.70 -3.78
C TYR A 84 1.05 -1.49 -4.27
N ILE A 85 -0.28 -1.59 -4.27
CA ILE A 85 -1.18 -0.49 -4.66
C ILE A 85 -1.00 0.70 -3.72
N GLY A 86 -0.79 0.47 -2.42
CA GLY A 86 -0.46 1.50 -1.45
C GLY A 86 0.85 2.20 -1.75
N ALA A 87 1.88 1.49 -2.24
CA ALA A 87 3.14 2.09 -2.67
C ALA A 87 2.93 3.05 -3.85
N LEU A 88 2.18 2.63 -4.86
CA LEU A 88 1.84 3.46 -6.02
C LEU A 88 1.01 4.69 -5.62
N LEU A 89 0.05 4.52 -4.70
CA LEU A 89 -0.76 5.62 -4.17
C LEU A 89 0.07 6.58 -3.31
N ALA A 90 1.04 6.07 -2.55
CA ALA A 90 2.01 6.89 -1.81
C ALA A 90 2.87 7.74 -2.75
N ILE A 91 3.31 7.18 -3.88
CA ILE A 91 4.01 7.94 -4.92
C ILE A 91 3.11 9.04 -5.47
N ARG A 92 1.86 8.70 -5.84
CA ARG A 92 0.86 9.65 -6.34
C ARG A 92 0.66 10.85 -5.40
N ARG A 93 0.58 10.58 -4.10
CA ARG A 93 0.33 11.57 -3.05
C ARG A 93 1.60 12.19 -2.46
N GLN A 94 2.77 11.86 -3.00
CA GLN A 94 4.08 12.36 -2.54
C GLN A 94 4.39 12.01 -1.07
N TYR A 95 3.93 10.85 -0.59
CA TYR A 95 4.30 10.31 0.72
C TYR A 95 5.65 9.58 0.62
N THR A 96 6.68 10.31 0.22
CA THR A 96 7.98 9.77 -0.19
C THR A 96 8.68 8.95 0.90
N SER A 97 8.48 9.27 2.18
CA SER A 97 9.11 8.57 3.31
C SER A 97 8.68 7.11 3.43
N ILE A 98 7.43 6.78 3.09
CA ILE A 98 6.87 5.44 3.25
C ILE A 98 6.94 4.58 1.98
N VAL A 99 7.24 5.16 0.82
CA VAL A 99 7.32 4.42 -0.46
C VAL A 99 8.31 3.25 -0.37
N PRO A 100 9.57 3.42 0.07
CA PRO A 100 10.49 2.29 0.21
C PRO A 100 9.98 1.21 1.16
N ALA A 101 9.34 1.63 2.26
CA ALA A 101 8.83 0.71 3.27
C ALA A 101 7.66 -0.14 2.74
N LEU A 102 6.79 0.43 1.90
CA LEU A 102 5.69 -0.31 1.26
C LEU A 102 6.19 -1.34 0.24
N TYR A 103 7.21 -0.99 -0.56
CA TYR A 103 7.86 -1.95 -1.47
C TYR A 103 8.56 -3.08 -0.71
N GLU A 104 9.27 -2.76 0.37
CA GLU A 104 9.94 -3.76 1.21
C GLU A 104 8.92 -4.66 1.91
N TYR A 105 7.87 -4.08 2.50
CA TYR A 105 6.74 -4.80 3.09
C TYR A 105 6.16 -5.82 2.10
N THR A 106 5.80 -5.36 0.89
CA THR A 106 5.26 -6.21 -0.17
C THR A 106 6.22 -7.33 -0.55
N SER A 107 7.51 -7.00 -0.70
CA SER A 107 8.56 -7.97 -1.04
C SER A 107 8.77 -9.03 0.05
N GLN A 108 8.71 -8.65 1.33
CA GLN A 108 8.84 -9.58 2.45
C GLN A 108 7.64 -10.53 2.52
N LEU A 109 6.43 -10.03 2.27
CA LEU A 109 5.23 -10.86 2.22
C LEU A 109 5.31 -11.89 1.07
N LEU A 110 5.74 -11.45 -0.13
CA LEU A 110 5.96 -12.34 -1.27
C LEU A 110 7.03 -13.41 -1.01
N LYS A 111 8.09 -13.09 -0.25
CA LYS A 111 9.16 -14.05 0.09
C LYS A 111 8.70 -15.10 1.10
N ARG A 112 7.87 -14.72 2.08
CA ARG A 112 7.53 -15.54 3.24
C ARG A 112 6.27 -16.39 3.05
N ARG A 113 5.48 -16.10 2.01
CA ARG A 113 4.14 -16.67 1.82
C ARG A 113 4.04 -17.32 0.47
N ASP A 114 3.42 -18.49 0.44
CA ASP A 114 3.02 -19.14 -0.80
C ASP A 114 1.69 -18.52 -1.24
N VAL A 115 1.72 -17.73 -2.32
CA VAL A 115 0.59 -16.95 -2.83
C VAL A 115 0.61 -16.89 -4.36
N CYS A 116 -0.56 -16.78 -4.97
CA CYS A 116 -0.69 -16.65 -6.41
C CYS A 116 -1.04 -15.19 -6.75
N VAL A 117 -0.05 -14.31 -6.90
CA VAL A 117 -0.30 -12.92 -7.32
C VAL A 117 0.54 -12.57 -8.55
N PRO A 118 0.06 -11.68 -9.46
CA PRO A 118 0.77 -11.29 -10.67
C PRO A 118 1.89 -10.28 -10.38
N LEU A 119 2.67 -10.49 -9.32
CA LEU A 119 3.74 -9.62 -8.86
C LEU A 119 5.01 -10.43 -8.64
N LYS A 120 6.15 -9.88 -9.06
CA LYS A 120 7.46 -10.51 -8.89
C LYS A 120 8.36 -9.63 -8.05
N ILE A 121 9.11 -10.21 -7.13
CA ILE A 121 10.07 -9.48 -6.28
C ILE A 121 11.07 -8.67 -7.14
N LYS A 122 11.52 -9.25 -8.26
CA LYS A 122 12.43 -8.57 -9.20
C LYS A 122 11.80 -7.29 -9.77
N GLN A 123 10.53 -7.35 -10.19
CA GLN A 123 9.80 -6.17 -10.68
C GLN A 123 9.70 -5.10 -9.59
N LEU A 124 9.34 -5.48 -8.36
CA LEU A 124 9.25 -4.55 -7.24
C LEU A 124 10.58 -3.85 -6.95
N SER A 125 11.70 -4.58 -7.02
CA SER A 125 13.03 -3.99 -6.83
C SER A 125 13.42 -3.03 -7.95
N GLU A 126 13.10 -3.36 -9.20
CA GLU A 126 13.40 -2.53 -10.37
C GLU A 126 12.57 -1.24 -10.38
N GLU A 127 11.28 -1.33 -10.04
CA GLU A 127 10.41 -0.16 -9.91
C GLU A 127 10.85 0.77 -8.78
N LEU A 128 11.21 0.23 -7.62
CA LEU A 128 11.70 1.02 -6.48
C LEU A 128 13.02 1.73 -6.81
N ASP A 129 13.94 1.05 -7.50
CA ASP A 129 15.21 1.64 -7.94
C ASP A 129 14.98 2.75 -8.96
N ALA A 130 14.17 2.50 -9.99
CA ALA A 130 13.77 3.50 -10.98
C ALA A 130 13.12 4.73 -10.32
N TRP A 131 12.21 4.52 -9.37
CA TRP A 131 11.58 5.62 -8.62
C TRP A 131 12.60 6.44 -7.83
N ARG A 132 13.57 5.82 -7.15
CA ARG A 132 14.60 6.54 -6.38
C ARG A 132 15.45 7.44 -7.26
N VAL A 133 15.97 6.91 -8.37
CA VAL A 133 16.87 7.64 -9.26
C VAL A 133 16.11 8.75 -9.99
N CYS A 134 14.92 8.47 -10.52
CA CYS A 134 14.13 9.46 -11.24
C CYS A 134 13.59 10.56 -10.31
N SER A 135 13.10 10.24 -9.10
CA SER A 135 12.56 11.24 -8.18
C SER A 135 13.63 12.20 -7.66
N GLN A 136 14.86 11.71 -7.44
CA GLN A 136 16.00 12.56 -7.05
C GLN A 136 16.38 13.55 -8.16
N SER A 137 16.29 13.15 -9.43
CA SER A 137 16.56 14.03 -10.57
C SER A 137 15.52 15.16 -10.74
N LEU A 138 14.29 15.00 -10.22
CA LEU A 138 13.25 16.04 -10.28
C LEU A 138 13.40 17.08 -9.16
N ASN A 139 13.85 16.70 -7.96
CA ASN A 139 13.91 17.55 -6.77
C ASN A 139 15.18 18.42 -6.68
N LYS A 140 15.69 18.95 -7.81
CA LYS A 140 16.94 19.72 -7.88
C LYS A 140 16.89 21.02 -7.06
N SER A 141 17.26 20.95 -5.79
CA SER A 141 17.88 22.03 -5.04
C SER A 141 19.38 21.72 -4.90
N SER A 142 20.17 22.27 -5.83
CA SER A 142 21.52 22.78 -5.58
C SER A 142 22.39 22.05 -4.54
N ASP A 143 22.65 20.76 -4.71
CA ASP A 143 23.83 20.13 -4.12
C ASP A 143 24.47 19.18 -5.16
N GLU A 144 25.49 19.72 -5.81
CA GLU A 144 26.24 19.14 -6.91
C GLU A 144 27.22 18.07 -6.42
N LEU A 145 26.78 16.85 -6.11
CA LEU A 145 27.71 15.73 -5.94
C LEU A 145 27.17 14.43 -6.56
N LEU A 146 27.77 14.05 -7.70
CA LEU A 146 27.86 12.69 -8.24
C LEU A 146 26.54 11.92 -8.48
N GLN A 147 25.52 12.56 -9.06
CA GLN A 147 24.33 11.80 -9.49
C GLN A 147 24.57 11.14 -10.85
N ILE A 148 24.61 9.81 -10.85
CA ILE A 148 24.57 9.00 -12.08
C ILE A 148 23.20 9.25 -12.74
N PRO A 149 23.15 9.69 -14.01
CA PRO A 149 21.88 9.91 -14.68
C PRO A 149 21.09 8.59 -14.79
N PRO A 150 19.75 8.63 -14.73
CA PRO A 150 18.93 7.43 -14.86
C PRO A 150 19.17 6.77 -16.21
N SER A 151 19.41 5.45 -16.19
CA SER A 151 19.52 4.65 -17.41
C SER A 151 18.21 4.66 -18.20
N GLU A 152 18.28 4.40 -19.50
CA GLU A 152 17.09 4.35 -20.37
C GLU A 152 16.05 3.34 -19.86
N LEU A 153 16.51 2.19 -19.36
CA LEU A 153 15.64 1.18 -18.76
C LEU A 153 14.90 1.70 -17.52
N GLN A 154 15.61 2.38 -16.61
CA GLN A 154 15.00 2.98 -15.41
C GLN A 154 13.96 4.05 -15.80
N GLN A 155 14.26 4.87 -16.83
CA GLN A 155 13.31 5.87 -17.31
C GLN A 155 12.05 5.23 -17.91
N GLN A 156 12.19 4.14 -18.67
CA GLN A 156 11.06 3.41 -19.24
C GLN A 156 10.18 2.76 -18.14
N ILE A 157 10.81 2.16 -17.13
CA ILE A 157 10.09 1.57 -15.98
C ILE A 157 9.34 2.67 -15.22
N TYR A 158 10.02 3.78 -14.93
CA TYR A 158 9.42 4.93 -14.24
C TYR A 158 8.24 5.52 -15.02
N ALA A 159 8.37 5.69 -16.34
CA ALA A 159 7.29 6.17 -17.21
C ALA A 159 6.09 5.21 -17.24
N THR A 160 6.34 3.89 -17.28
CA THR A 160 5.30 2.86 -17.20
C THR A 160 4.60 2.88 -15.85
N MET A 161 5.33 3.10 -14.76
CA MET A 161 4.75 3.23 -13.44
C MET A 161 3.88 4.49 -13.34
N LEU A 162 4.34 5.63 -13.85
CA LEU A 162 3.57 6.88 -13.86
C LEU A 162 2.29 6.78 -14.71
N SER A 163 2.33 6.08 -15.84
CA SER A 163 1.12 5.89 -16.67
C SER A 163 0.04 5.09 -15.95
N ARG A 164 0.41 4.12 -15.10
CA ARG A 164 -0.51 3.40 -14.20
C ARG A 164 -1.01 4.28 -13.06
N ILE A 165 -0.10 5.08 -12.48
CA ILE A 165 -0.39 5.92 -11.32
C ILE A 165 -1.36 7.05 -11.70
N LYS A 166 -1.27 7.71 -12.85
CA LYS A 166 -2.10 8.90 -13.17
C LYS A 166 -2.04 10.01 -12.11
N GLU A 167 -2.71 11.13 -12.34
CA GLU A 167 -2.69 12.28 -11.42
C GLU A 167 -3.67 12.09 -10.23
N GLU A 168 -3.34 12.70 -9.08
CA GLU A 168 -4.26 12.78 -7.93
C GLU A 168 -5.23 13.94 -8.14
N HIS A 169 -6.53 13.63 -8.10
CA HIS A 169 -7.57 14.65 -8.30
C HIS A 169 -7.78 15.51 -7.05
N LEU A 170 -7.49 14.99 -5.86
CA LEU A 170 -7.70 15.66 -4.58
C LEU A 170 -6.40 16.28 -4.05
N GLN A 171 -6.17 17.56 -4.35
CA GLN A 171 -4.94 18.26 -3.93
C GLN A 171 -4.70 18.24 -2.41
N ILE A 172 -5.75 18.14 -1.59
CA ILE A 172 -5.66 18.09 -0.12
C ILE A 172 -4.92 16.84 0.39
N THR A 173 -4.87 15.76 -0.40
CA THR A 173 -4.21 14.52 0.01
C THR A 173 -2.73 14.48 -0.37
N ILE A 174 -2.22 15.49 -1.09
CA ILE A 174 -0.84 15.52 -1.58
C ILE A 174 0.09 16.17 -0.54
N GLY A 175 1.25 15.58 -0.34
CA GLY A 175 2.32 16.11 0.49
C GLY A 175 2.45 15.44 1.86
N THR A 176 3.64 15.53 2.45
CA THR A 176 3.96 14.90 3.73
C THR A 176 3.07 15.43 4.85
N ASN A 177 2.51 14.52 5.66
CA ASN A 177 1.79 14.91 6.87
C ASN A 177 2.80 15.34 7.95
N TYR A 178 2.54 16.46 8.60
CA TYR A 178 3.29 16.92 9.76
C TYR A 178 2.36 17.16 10.93
N VAL A 179 2.48 16.35 11.98
CA VAL A 179 1.78 16.59 13.25
C VAL A 179 2.52 17.63 14.08
N SER A 180 1.79 18.33 14.94
CA SER A 180 2.38 19.23 15.92
C SER A 180 3.42 18.49 16.76
N GLY A 181 4.62 19.08 16.86
CA GLY A 181 5.72 18.50 17.62
C GLY A 181 6.61 17.51 16.86
N SER A 182 6.37 17.27 15.56
CA SER A 182 7.20 16.37 14.73
C SER A 182 8.70 16.67 14.74
N ASN A 183 9.05 17.96 14.91
CA ASN A 183 10.44 18.42 14.90
C ASN A 183 10.98 18.70 16.31
N LEU A 184 10.22 18.35 17.37
CA LEU A 184 10.69 18.56 18.72
C LEU A 184 11.73 17.49 19.10
N PRO A 185 12.81 17.87 19.80
CA PRO A 185 13.79 16.92 20.29
C PRO A 185 13.14 15.96 21.30
N GLY A 186 13.24 14.66 21.04
CA GLY A 186 12.77 13.63 21.97
C GLY A 186 13.69 13.54 23.19
N HIS A 187 13.14 13.71 24.39
CA HIS A 187 13.95 13.99 25.59
C HIS A 187 14.12 12.83 26.59
N SER A 188 13.65 11.61 26.32
CA SER A 188 13.81 10.52 27.29
C SER A 188 13.77 9.10 26.70
N ASP A 189 12.91 8.82 25.71
CA ASP A 189 12.81 7.49 25.10
C ASP A 189 13.22 7.51 23.62
N VAL A 190 14.24 6.73 23.28
CA VAL A 190 14.72 6.59 21.90
C VAL A 190 13.97 5.44 21.24
N HIS A 191 12.95 5.78 20.46
CA HIS A 191 12.23 4.82 19.63
C HIS A 191 12.82 4.79 18.22
N ILE A 192 12.91 3.58 17.65
CA ILE A 192 13.38 3.35 16.28
C ILE A 192 12.17 3.00 15.42
N SER A 193 12.01 3.68 14.29
CA SER A 193 10.95 3.38 13.33
C SER A 193 11.21 2.03 12.66
N CYS A 194 10.25 1.11 12.70
CA CYS A 194 10.38 -0.18 12.02
C CYS A 194 10.29 -0.05 10.48
N LEU A 195 9.87 1.11 9.95
CA LEU A 195 9.81 1.36 8.50
C LEU A 195 11.15 1.86 7.95
N THR A 196 11.83 2.75 8.68
CA THR A 196 13.04 3.42 8.20
C THR A 196 14.32 2.95 8.90
N GLY A 197 14.21 2.30 10.05
CA GLY A 197 15.35 1.96 10.91
C GLY A 197 15.99 3.18 11.59
N LEU A 198 15.39 4.37 11.46
CA LEU A 198 15.89 5.62 12.01
C LEU A 198 15.21 5.94 13.34
N ARG A 199 15.89 6.76 14.16
CA ARG A 199 15.31 7.31 15.39
C ARG A 199 14.10 8.18 15.05
N ILE A 200 12.99 7.95 15.75
CA ILE A 200 11.79 8.77 15.62
C ILE A 200 12.02 10.11 16.31
N GLN A 201 11.71 11.20 15.60
CA GLN A 201 11.61 12.55 16.15
C GLN A 201 10.12 12.91 16.28
N GLY A 202 9.76 13.54 17.39
CA GLY A 202 8.36 13.86 17.68
C GLY A 202 7.51 12.66 18.12
N PRO A 203 6.18 12.70 17.89
CA PRO A 203 5.24 11.70 18.38
C PRO A 203 5.45 10.30 17.79
N VAL A 204 5.37 9.30 18.67
CA VAL A 204 5.53 7.87 18.34
C VAL A 204 4.16 7.19 18.28
N PHE A 205 3.99 6.30 17.31
CA PHE A 205 2.82 5.42 17.20
C PHE A 205 3.26 3.97 17.42
N PHE A 206 2.61 3.28 18.37
CA PHE A 206 2.84 1.86 18.66
C PHE A 206 1.92 0.99 17.81
N LEU A 207 2.49 -0.04 17.20
CA LEU A 207 1.75 -1.03 16.43
C LEU A 207 1.08 -2.05 17.36
N GLU A 208 0.28 -2.94 16.78
CA GLU A 208 -0.59 -3.87 17.51
C GLU A 208 0.16 -4.88 18.40
N ASP A 209 1.46 -5.07 18.17
CA ASP A 209 2.32 -5.94 18.98
C ASP A 209 2.80 -5.27 20.28
N GLY A 210 2.51 -3.98 20.46
CA GLY A 210 2.94 -3.17 21.60
C GLY A 210 4.45 -2.93 21.69
N LYS A 211 5.21 -3.30 20.65
CA LYS A 211 6.68 -3.26 20.63
C LYS A 211 7.21 -2.47 19.44
N SER A 212 6.67 -2.73 18.27
CA SER A 212 7.08 -2.10 17.03
C SER A 212 6.51 -0.68 16.97
N THR A 213 7.35 0.27 16.58
CA THR A 213 6.99 1.69 16.57
C THR A 213 7.26 2.31 15.22
N ILE A 214 6.45 3.30 14.84
CA ILE A 214 6.65 4.17 13.68
C ILE A 214 6.41 5.63 14.09
N SER A 215 6.90 6.59 13.30
CA SER A 215 6.54 7.99 13.55
C SER A 215 5.04 8.19 13.31
N LEU A 216 4.40 9.08 14.07
CA LEU A 216 2.98 9.37 13.85
C LEU A 216 2.70 9.93 12.43
N ASN A 217 3.66 10.66 11.85
CA ASN A 217 3.57 11.14 10.47
C ASN A 217 3.50 9.97 9.48
N ASP A 218 4.42 9.01 9.61
CA ASP A 218 4.44 7.83 8.76
C ASP A 218 3.20 6.96 8.99
N ALA A 219 2.71 6.85 10.22
CA ALA A 219 1.46 6.14 10.53
C ALA A 219 0.27 6.74 9.78
N LEU A 220 0.10 8.07 9.84
CA LEU A 220 -0.96 8.79 9.15
C LEU A 220 -0.84 8.67 7.62
N MET A 221 0.37 8.79 7.08
CA MET A 221 0.61 8.62 5.64
C MET A 221 0.32 7.19 5.20
N TRP A 222 0.75 6.20 5.98
CA TRP A 222 0.52 4.78 5.72
C TRP A 222 -0.96 4.45 5.72
N ALA A 223 -1.70 4.81 6.78
CA ALA A 223 -3.13 4.52 6.90
C ALA A 223 -3.98 5.14 5.77
N LYS A 224 -3.52 6.25 5.18
CA LYS A 224 -4.19 6.87 4.02
C LYS A 224 -4.02 6.08 2.72
N VAL A 225 -3.02 5.21 2.60
CA VAL A 225 -2.70 4.51 1.34
C VAL A 225 -2.72 2.99 1.45
N ASN A 226 -2.56 2.45 2.64
CA ASN A 226 -2.61 1.02 2.94
C ASN A 226 -3.39 0.81 4.23
N PRO A 227 -4.54 0.11 4.20
CA PRO A 227 -5.38 -0.08 5.36
C PRO A 227 -4.76 -0.99 6.42
N PHE A 228 -3.80 -1.84 6.05
CA PHE A 228 -3.26 -2.87 6.95
C PHE A 228 -1.97 -2.43 7.63
N SER A 229 -1.75 -2.94 8.84
CA SER A 229 -0.53 -2.74 9.61
C SER A 229 0.73 -3.19 8.84
N PRO A 230 1.85 -2.45 8.95
CA PRO A 230 3.12 -2.85 8.35
C PRO A 230 3.68 -4.16 8.91
N LEU A 231 3.13 -4.70 10.01
CA LEU A 231 3.50 -6.03 10.51
C LEU A 231 2.97 -7.17 9.64
N GLY A 232 2.03 -6.90 8.72
CA GLY A 232 1.48 -7.89 7.81
C GLY A 232 0.57 -8.90 8.50
N THR A 233 0.03 -8.59 9.68
CA THR A 233 -0.84 -9.48 10.47
C THR A 233 -2.24 -9.61 9.89
N GLY A 234 -2.70 -8.66 9.06
CA GLY A 234 -4.08 -8.53 8.63
C GLY A 234 -4.93 -7.62 9.52
N ILE A 235 -4.34 -7.05 10.56
CA ILE A 235 -4.96 -6.02 11.40
C ILE A 235 -4.87 -4.67 10.69
N GLN A 236 -5.93 -3.88 10.77
CA GLN A 236 -5.94 -2.53 10.18
C GLN A 236 -5.14 -1.55 11.03
N LEU A 237 -4.45 -0.61 10.36
CA LEU A 237 -3.76 0.49 11.03
C LEU A 237 -4.74 1.66 11.21
N ASN A 238 -5.00 2.09 12.44
CA ASN A 238 -5.81 3.27 12.72
C ASN A 238 -5.07 4.27 13.63
N PRO A 239 -4.46 5.33 13.06
CA PRO A 239 -3.74 6.36 13.79
C PRO A 239 -4.55 7.67 13.98
N PHE A 240 -5.86 7.67 13.75
CA PHE A 240 -6.75 8.86 13.82
C PHE A 240 -7.47 8.99 15.16
#